data_AF-A0A3N1H4I6-F1
#
_entry.id   AF-A0A3N1H4I6-F1
#
_cell.length_a   1.000
_cell.length_b   1.000
_cell.length_c   1.000
_cell.angle_alpha   90.00
_cell.angle_beta   90.00
_cell.angle_gamma   90.00
#
_symmetry.space_group_name_H-M   'P 1'
#
loop_
_entity.id
_entity.type
_entity.pdbx_description
1 polymer ?
#
loop_
_entity_poly.entity_id
_entity_poly.type
_entity_poly.pdbx_seq_one_letter_code
_entity_poly.pdbx_strand_id
1 'polypeptide(L)'
;MTDDHGHELEGEELVLAQTTALLDARGDTVAVQLLLDVQSLEFVNTGDGYRTDTDWWVYLQAAVLEVEDHLVGRFTDEIKQRIADAIGYVAGRHGYSDVTSVVTRPALPRVDSAWRTTLKSRLDAERPSNHARRERDVSRHPTEDGLTFGSQEELKVYRALRALQQEAPEDNTLAILPLPAARLRAGHTWSPDCVVIGNGRALIFEIDGPHHRDGRRYVDDRNRDLQWSRCRVQVVRIAVEDVRDANKLKVRLKEEILRHLWPR
;
A
#
# COMPACT_ATOMS: atom_id res chain seq x y z
N MET A 1 -33.33 3.04 10.84
CA MET A 1 -33.19 2.42 9.51
C MET A 1 -32.13 3.21 8.81
N THR A 2 -30.89 2.72 8.86
CA THR A 2 -29.77 3.25 8.10
C THR A 2 -29.70 2.42 6.84
N ASP A 3 -30.02 3.04 5.71
CA ASP A 3 -29.87 2.45 4.39
C ASP A 3 -28.38 2.20 4.14
N ASP A 4 -27.99 0.93 4.26
CA ASP A 4 -26.72 0.39 3.81
C ASP A 4 -26.82 0.21 2.28
N HIS A 5 -26.71 1.31 1.55
CA HIS A 5 -26.51 1.25 0.11
C HIS A 5 -25.05 0.85 -0.13
N GLY A 6 -24.81 -0.46 -0.22
CA GLY A 6 -23.56 -0.97 -0.79
C GLY A 6 -23.38 -0.30 -2.16
N HIS A 7 -22.34 0.50 -2.31
CA HIS A 7 -22.00 1.12 -3.59
C HIS A 7 -21.73 -0.01 -4.59
N GLU A 8 -22.64 -0.20 -5.54
CA GLU A 8 -22.36 -1.04 -6.70
C GLU A 8 -21.20 -0.40 -7.48
N LEU A 9 -20.17 -1.18 -7.75
CA LEU A 9 -19.08 -0.75 -8.61
C LEU A 9 -19.63 -0.65 -10.04
N GLU A 10 -19.41 0.48 -10.69
CA GLU A 10 -19.85 0.74 -12.06
C GLU A 10 -18.66 1.16 -12.94
N GLY A 11 -18.85 1.09 -14.26
CA GLY A 11 -17.90 1.62 -15.25
C GLY A 11 -16.51 0.98 -15.19
N GLU A 12 -15.47 1.80 -15.32
CA GLU A 12 -14.07 1.36 -15.34
C GLU A 12 -13.64 0.70 -14.02
N GLU A 13 -14.18 1.14 -12.89
CA GLU A 13 -13.85 0.57 -11.57
C GLU A 13 -14.34 -0.89 -11.46
N LEU A 14 -15.54 -1.18 -11.99
CA LEU A 14 -16.05 -2.56 -12.05
C LEU A 14 -15.15 -3.44 -12.94
N VAL A 15 -14.70 -2.92 -14.07
CA VAL A 15 -13.79 -3.63 -14.98
C VAL A 15 -12.45 -3.92 -14.30
N LEU A 16 -11.87 -2.95 -13.60
CA LEU A 16 -10.64 -3.12 -12.84
C LEU A 16 -10.78 -4.18 -11.74
N ALA A 17 -11.85 -4.10 -10.94
CA ALA A 17 -12.14 -5.05 -9.87
C ALA A 17 -12.30 -6.50 -10.40
N GLN A 18 -13.09 -6.69 -11.46
CA GLN A 18 -13.32 -8.00 -12.05
C GLN A 18 -12.08 -8.55 -12.76
N THR A 19 -11.28 -7.69 -13.39
CA THR A 19 -9.98 -8.09 -13.98
C THR A 19 -9.04 -8.59 -12.90
N THR A 20 -8.97 -7.89 -11.77
CA THR A 20 -8.15 -8.26 -10.61
C THR A 20 -8.60 -9.61 -10.04
N ALA A 21 -9.91 -9.79 -9.83
CA ALA A 21 -10.46 -11.06 -9.36
C ALA A 21 -10.22 -12.23 -10.34
N LEU A 22 -10.30 -11.98 -11.65
CA LEU A 22 -10.01 -12.98 -12.67
C LEU A 22 -8.55 -13.41 -12.66
N LEU A 23 -7.62 -12.47 -12.47
CA LEU A 23 -6.19 -12.76 -12.35
C LEU A 23 -5.86 -13.52 -11.07
N ASP A 24 -6.53 -13.20 -9.96
CA ASP A 24 -6.42 -13.94 -8.70
C ASP A 24 -6.88 -15.39 -8.85
N ALA A 25 -8.05 -15.60 -9.48
CA ALA A 25 -8.55 -16.94 -9.79
C ALA A 25 -7.61 -17.74 -10.70
N ARG A 26 -6.78 -17.07 -11.52
CA ARG A 26 -5.75 -17.67 -12.38
C ARG A 26 -4.40 -17.85 -11.67
N GLY A 27 -4.28 -17.40 -10.42
CA GLY A 27 -3.06 -17.48 -9.62
C GLY A 27 -1.97 -16.46 -10.00
N ASP A 28 -2.32 -15.40 -10.73
CA ASP A 28 -1.36 -14.35 -11.13
C ASP A 28 -1.18 -13.31 -10.02
N THR A 29 -0.58 -13.75 -8.92
CA THR A 29 -0.41 -12.95 -7.69
C THR A 29 0.39 -11.67 -7.91
N VAL A 30 1.32 -11.66 -8.88
CA VAL A 30 2.12 -10.48 -9.20
C VAL A 30 1.27 -9.40 -9.88
N ALA A 31 0.43 -9.77 -10.84
CA ALA A 31 -0.45 -8.82 -11.51
C ALA A 31 -1.53 -8.29 -10.54
N VAL A 32 -2.08 -9.16 -9.69
CA VAL A 32 -3.07 -8.77 -8.66
C VAL A 32 -2.51 -7.73 -7.71
N GLN A 33 -1.31 -7.96 -7.17
CA GLN A 33 -0.67 -6.99 -6.26
C GLN A 33 -0.50 -5.62 -6.90
N LEU A 34 -0.13 -5.57 -8.18
CA LEU A 34 0.05 -4.32 -8.91
C LEU A 34 -1.29 -3.63 -9.23
N LEU A 35 -2.34 -4.39 -9.55
CA LEU A 35 -3.67 -3.84 -9.83
C LEU A 35 -4.34 -3.26 -8.59
N LEU A 36 -4.06 -3.79 -7.40
CA LEU A 36 -4.53 -3.22 -6.13
C LEU A 36 -3.94 -1.83 -5.84
N ASP A 37 -2.81 -1.47 -6.45
CA ASP A 37 -2.16 -0.17 -6.28
C ASP A 37 -2.56 0.87 -7.36
N VAL A 38 -3.42 0.48 -8.31
CA VAL A 38 -3.99 1.34 -9.35
C VAL A 38 -5.02 2.28 -8.73
N GLN A 39 -4.91 3.58 -9.03
CA GLN A 39 -5.82 4.61 -8.53
C GLN A 39 -7.01 4.82 -9.45
N SER A 40 -6.82 4.63 -10.76
CA SER A 40 -7.87 4.77 -11.76
C SER A 40 -7.53 3.99 -13.03
N LEU A 41 -8.57 3.61 -13.75
CA LEU A 41 -8.52 3.02 -15.07
C LEU A 41 -9.25 3.95 -16.05
N GLU A 42 -8.65 4.19 -17.21
CA GLU A 42 -9.26 4.92 -18.32
C GLU A 42 -9.06 4.12 -19.62
N PHE A 43 -10.06 4.10 -20.51
CA PHE A 43 -9.89 3.55 -21.86
C PHE A 43 -9.68 4.68 -22.85
N VAL A 44 -8.55 4.63 -23.57
CA VAL A 44 -8.17 5.67 -24.53
C VAL A 44 -7.94 5.04 -25.89
N ASN A 45 -8.45 5.68 -26.95
CA ASN A 45 -8.14 5.26 -28.31
C ASN A 45 -6.64 5.43 -28.58
N THR A 46 -5.98 4.33 -28.91
CA THR A 46 -4.68 4.37 -29.57
C THR A 46 -4.91 4.92 -30.97
N GLY A 47 -3.98 5.72 -31.52
CA GLY A 47 -4.14 6.26 -32.87
C GLY A 47 -4.23 5.21 -33.98
N ASP A 48 -4.06 3.93 -33.61
CA ASP A 48 -4.13 2.75 -34.47
C ASP A 48 -5.55 2.18 -34.53
N GLY A 49 -5.81 1.39 -35.57
CA GLY A 49 -7.14 0.85 -35.83
C GLY A 49 -7.17 -0.10 -37.02
N TYR A 50 -8.35 -0.62 -37.33
CA TYR A 50 -8.60 -1.45 -38.50
C TYR A 50 -9.89 -1.05 -39.20
N ARG A 51 -9.99 -1.35 -40.50
CA ARG A 51 -11.24 -1.24 -41.24
C ARG A 51 -12.04 -2.52 -41.11
N THR A 52 -13.33 -2.36 -40.86
CA THR A 52 -14.32 -3.45 -40.91
C THR A 52 -14.69 -3.78 -42.36
N ASP A 53 -15.33 -4.93 -42.56
CA ASP A 53 -15.87 -5.35 -43.87
C ASP A 53 -16.94 -4.37 -44.42
N THR A 54 -17.49 -3.54 -43.54
CA THR A 54 -18.45 -2.47 -43.86
C THR A 54 -17.79 -1.09 -44.07
N ASP A 55 -16.47 -1.04 -44.20
CA ASP A 55 -15.63 0.15 -44.42
C ASP A 55 -15.64 1.21 -43.30
N TRP A 56 -16.09 0.83 -42.09
CA TRP A 56 -15.94 1.66 -40.90
C TRP A 56 -14.57 1.48 -40.26
N TRP A 57 -13.95 2.57 -39.82
CA TRP A 57 -12.71 2.56 -39.04
C TRP A 57 -13.00 2.32 -37.56
N VAL A 58 -12.38 1.30 -36.98
CA VAL A 58 -12.44 0.97 -35.55
C VAL A 58 -11.09 1.27 -34.93
N TYR A 59 -11.08 2.11 -33.90
CA TYR A 59 -9.87 2.42 -33.14
C TYR A 59 -9.58 1.32 -32.14
N LEU A 60 -8.31 0.93 -32.02
CA LEU A 60 -7.87 0.08 -30.93
C LEU A 60 -7.80 0.92 -29.65
N GLN A 61 -8.14 0.32 -28.52
CA GLN A 61 -8.10 0.97 -27.22
C GLN A 61 -6.94 0.46 -26.36
N ALA A 62 -6.42 1.37 -25.53
CA ALA A 62 -5.48 1.06 -24.45
C ALA A 62 -6.19 1.28 -23.12
N ALA A 63 -5.99 0.34 -22.20
CA ALA A 63 -6.30 0.51 -20.78
C ALA A 63 -5.16 1.29 -20.12
N VAL A 64 -5.44 2.53 -19.71
CA VAL A 64 -4.50 3.39 -19.01
C VAL A 64 -4.70 3.26 -17.52
N LEU A 65 -3.68 2.73 -16.83
CA LEU A 65 -3.66 2.57 -15.39
C LEU A 65 -2.88 3.73 -14.76
N GLU A 66 -3.54 4.52 -13.92
CA GLU A 66 -2.86 5.56 -13.13
C GLU A 66 -2.37 4.98 -11.82
N VAL A 67 -1.06 5.09 -11.60
CA VAL A 67 -0.39 4.49 -10.44
C VAL A 67 0.54 5.51 -9.79
N GLU A 68 1.06 5.20 -8.61
CA GLU A 68 2.10 6.02 -8.02
C GLU A 68 3.35 5.99 -8.89
N ASP A 69 4.04 7.13 -9.00
CA ASP A 69 5.21 7.29 -9.88
C ASP A 69 6.27 6.20 -9.68
N HIS A 70 6.55 5.85 -8.43
CA HIS A 70 7.53 4.84 -8.08
C HIS A 70 7.11 3.40 -8.45
N LEU A 71 5.84 3.17 -8.79
CA LEU A 71 5.30 1.87 -9.21
C LEU A 71 5.27 1.69 -10.71
N VAL A 72 5.37 2.75 -11.52
CA VAL A 72 5.31 2.67 -12.99
C VAL A 72 6.30 1.66 -13.55
N GLY A 73 7.55 1.68 -13.06
CA GLY A 73 8.60 0.76 -13.49
C GLY A 73 8.38 -0.71 -13.09
N ARG A 74 7.40 -1.01 -12.23
CA ARG A 74 7.06 -2.38 -11.84
C ARG A 74 6.10 -3.06 -12.82
N PHE A 75 5.40 -2.30 -13.65
CA PHE A 75 4.58 -2.83 -14.74
C PHE A 75 5.47 -3.11 -15.94
N THR A 76 6.19 -4.23 -15.90
CA THR A 76 7.00 -4.70 -17.05
C THR A 76 6.09 -5.05 -18.23
N ASP A 77 6.67 -5.12 -19.43
CA ASP A 77 5.88 -5.41 -20.63
C ASP A 77 5.20 -6.78 -20.55
N GLU A 78 5.84 -7.77 -19.92
CA GLU A 78 5.24 -9.09 -19.69
C GLU A 78 4.06 -9.03 -18.73
N ILE A 79 4.13 -8.20 -17.69
CA ILE A 79 3.03 -8.01 -16.75
C ILE A 79 1.90 -7.26 -17.45
N LYS A 80 2.21 -6.19 -18.17
CA LYS A 80 1.24 -5.40 -18.95
C LYS A 80 0.50 -6.27 -19.95
N GLN A 81 1.17 -7.18 -20.65
CA GLN A 81 0.51 -8.08 -21.59
C GLN A 81 -0.47 -9.03 -20.90
N ARG A 82 -0.07 -9.65 -19.77
CA ARG A 82 -0.97 -10.53 -19.01
C ARG A 82 -2.19 -9.78 -18.47
N ILE A 83 -2.00 -8.53 -18.03
CA ILE A 83 -3.10 -7.65 -17.63
C ILE A 83 -3.95 -7.27 -18.85
N ALA A 84 -3.34 -6.96 -20.01
CA ALA A 84 -4.04 -6.60 -21.24
C ALA A 84 -4.98 -7.72 -21.71
N ASP A 85 -4.52 -8.97 -21.66
CA ASP A 85 -5.32 -10.14 -22.02
C ASP A 85 -6.54 -10.30 -21.08
N ALA A 86 -6.35 -10.08 -19.78
CA ALA A 86 -7.41 -10.20 -18.80
C ALA A 86 -8.39 -9.02 -18.87
N ILE A 87 -7.89 -7.79 -18.96
CA ILE A 87 -8.72 -6.58 -18.99
C ILE A 87 -9.49 -6.49 -20.30
N GLY A 88 -8.91 -6.86 -21.45
CA GLY A 88 -9.62 -6.87 -22.73
C GLY A 88 -10.79 -7.85 -22.71
N TYR A 89 -10.61 -9.02 -22.10
CA TYR A 89 -11.69 -10.00 -21.91
C TYR A 89 -12.83 -9.47 -21.01
N VAL A 90 -12.50 -8.80 -19.91
CA VAL A 90 -13.50 -8.25 -18.98
C VAL A 90 -14.17 -7.01 -19.56
N ALA A 91 -13.39 -6.06 -20.09
CA ALA A 91 -13.83 -4.81 -20.69
C ALA A 91 -14.81 -5.07 -21.85
N GLY A 92 -14.54 -6.08 -22.69
CA GLY A 92 -15.43 -6.51 -23.77
C GLY A 92 -16.82 -6.95 -23.29
N ARG A 93 -16.94 -7.48 -22.06
CA ARG A 93 -18.25 -7.84 -21.46
C ARG A 93 -19.02 -6.63 -20.93
N HIS A 94 -18.34 -5.50 -20.74
CA HIS A 94 -18.91 -4.24 -20.27
C HIS A 94 -19.04 -3.19 -21.38
N GLY A 95 -18.91 -3.61 -22.64
CA GLY A 95 -19.13 -2.73 -23.81
C GLY A 95 -17.91 -1.91 -24.24
N TYR A 96 -16.75 -2.10 -23.61
CA TYR A 96 -15.49 -1.53 -24.08
C TYR A 96 -14.84 -2.50 -25.05
N SER A 97 -14.87 -2.18 -26.35
CA SER A 97 -14.33 -3.06 -27.38
C SER A 97 -12.87 -2.73 -27.71
N ASP A 98 -12.16 -3.71 -28.28
CA ASP A 98 -10.84 -3.52 -28.89
C ASP A 98 -9.74 -3.00 -27.93
N VAL A 99 -9.88 -3.26 -26.62
CA VAL A 99 -8.84 -3.02 -25.62
C VAL A 99 -7.72 -4.06 -25.81
N THR A 100 -6.60 -3.62 -26.37
CA THR A 100 -5.51 -4.51 -26.82
C THR A 100 -4.20 -4.30 -26.08
N SER A 101 -4.07 -3.21 -25.33
CA SER A 101 -2.83 -2.88 -24.62
C SER A 101 -3.10 -2.24 -23.27
N VAL A 102 -2.09 -2.30 -22.39
CA VAL A 102 -2.10 -1.64 -21.09
C VAL A 102 -0.95 -0.65 -21.04
N VAL A 103 -1.26 0.58 -20.66
CA VAL A 103 -0.29 1.65 -20.44
C VAL A 103 -0.36 2.06 -18.99
N THR A 104 0.79 2.33 -18.37
CA THR A 104 0.85 2.80 -16.98
C THR A 104 1.46 4.19 -16.95
N ARG A 105 0.81 5.13 -16.26
CA ARG A 105 1.31 6.49 -16.07
C ARG A 105 1.23 6.92 -14.60
N PRO A 106 2.07 7.86 -14.16
CA PRO A 106 1.94 8.44 -12.83
C PRO A 106 0.60 9.14 -12.68
N ALA A 107 -0.11 8.85 -11.60
CA ALA A 107 -1.31 9.57 -11.20
C ALA A 107 -0.94 11.02 -10.86
N LEU A 108 -1.71 11.95 -11.41
CA LEU A 108 -1.50 13.38 -11.15
C LEU A 108 -1.99 13.72 -9.74
N PRO A 109 -1.26 14.59 -9.01
CA PRO A 109 -1.74 15.06 -7.72
C PRO A 109 -3.02 15.87 -7.90
N ARG A 110 -3.98 15.69 -6.99
CA ARG A 110 -5.15 16.56 -6.92
C ARG A 110 -4.68 17.98 -6.58
N VAL A 111 -5.09 18.95 -7.38
CA VAL A 111 -4.78 20.37 -7.17
C VAL A 111 -6.06 21.13 -6.88
N ASP A 112 -6.03 21.95 -5.84
CA ASP A 112 -7.11 22.88 -5.54
C ASP A 112 -6.94 24.19 -6.34
N SER A 113 -7.93 25.07 -6.26
CA SER A 113 -7.90 26.38 -6.92
C SER A 113 -6.83 27.33 -6.38
N ALA A 114 -6.30 27.06 -5.18
CA ALA A 114 -5.27 27.84 -4.51
C ALA A 114 -3.84 27.27 -4.71
N TRP A 115 -3.66 26.32 -5.62
CA TRP A 115 -2.42 25.55 -5.79
C TRP A 115 -1.15 26.42 -5.90
N ARG A 116 -1.22 27.59 -6.54
CA ARG A 116 -0.07 28.51 -6.66
C ARG A 116 0.38 29.03 -5.30
N THR A 117 -0.58 29.40 -4.45
CA THR A 117 -0.32 29.87 -3.09
C THR A 117 0.20 28.73 -2.23
N THR A 118 -0.44 27.55 -2.31
CA THR A 118 -0.03 26.35 -1.56
C THR A 118 1.40 25.92 -1.89
N LEU A 119 1.76 25.87 -3.18
CA LEU A 119 3.13 25.53 -3.60
C LEU A 119 4.13 26.62 -3.19
N LYS A 120 3.77 27.90 -3.32
CA LYS A 120 4.64 29.01 -2.94
C LYS A 120 4.94 28.99 -1.43
N SER A 121 3.92 28.81 -0.59
CA SER A 121 4.11 28.69 0.86
C SER A 121 4.95 27.47 1.27
N ARG A 122 4.90 26.37 0.51
CA ARG A 122 5.76 25.20 0.73
C ARG A 122 7.22 25.46 0.34
N LEU A 123 7.45 26.24 -0.72
CA LEU A 123 8.80 26.60 -1.17
C LEU A 123 9.45 27.67 -0.28
N ASP A 124 8.65 28.61 0.24
CA ASP A 124 9.12 29.73 1.07
C ASP A 124 9.37 29.33 2.54
N ALA A 125 8.96 28.12 2.96
CA ALA A 125 9.23 27.61 4.30
C ALA A 125 10.69 27.14 4.43
N GLU A 126 11.55 27.94 5.08
CA GLU A 126 12.92 27.53 5.43
C GLU A 126 12.91 26.35 6.44
N ARG A 127 13.57 25.25 6.04
CA ARG A 127 13.90 24.00 6.77
C ARG A 127 12.83 22.88 6.80
N PRO A 128 13.28 21.61 6.64
CA PRO A 128 12.47 20.55 6.06
C PRO A 128 11.53 19.95 7.09
N SER A 129 10.22 20.10 6.86
CA SER A 129 9.25 19.16 7.42
C SER A 129 9.12 17.98 6.45
N ASN A 130 9.29 16.76 6.98
CA ASN A 130 9.20 15.50 6.26
C ASN A 130 7.77 15.23 5.73
N HIS A 131 7.27 16.05 4.82
CA HIS A 131 6.00 15.83 4.12
C HIS A 131 6.28 15.33 2.70
N ALA A 132 7.04 14.24 2.62
CA ALA A 132 7.01 13.37 1.45
C ALA A 132 5.69 12.58 1.48
N ARG A 133 4.66 13.22 0.90
CA ARG A 133 3.61 12.61 0.08
C ARG A 133 3.07 11.26 0.57
N ARG A 134 1.99 11.33 1.37
CA ARG A 134 1.00 10.25 1.49
C ARG A 134 -0.40 10.85 1.43
N GLU A 135 -0.72 11.47 0.29
CA GLU A 135 -2.11 11.70 -0.09
C GLU A 135 -2.52 10.55 -1.01
N ARG A 136 -3.12 9.52 -0.41
CA ARG A 136 -3.99 8.57 -1.10
C ARG A 136 -5.22 8.29 -0.23
N ASP A 137 -6.33 8.60 -0.89
CA ASP A 137 -7.72 8.16 -0.80
C ASP A 137 -8.43 7.75 0.49
N VAL A 138 -9.72 8.07 0.45
CA VAL A 138 -10.74 8.03 1.49
C VAL A 138 -11.16 6.58 1.81
N SER A 139 -10.25 5.77 2.32
CA SER A 139 -10.59 4.85 3.40
C SER A 139 -10.24 5.59 4.70
N ARG A 140 -11.04 5.50 5.77
CA ARG A 140 -10.74 6.17 7.05
C ARG A 140 -9.56 5.48 7.76
N HIS A 141 -8.39 5.45 7.14
CA HIS A 141 -7.15 5.11 7.82
C HIS A 141 -6.92 6.10 8.95
N PRO A 142 -6.67 5.65 10.18
CA PRO A 142 -6.35 6.54 11.28
C PRO A 142 -5.11 7.37 10.95
N THR A 143 -5.13 8.64 11.37
CA THR A 143 -3.98 9.53 11.27
C THR A 143 -3.72 10.21 12.62
N GLU A 144 -2.45 10.40 12.97
CA GLU A 144 -2.01 11.13 14.16
C GLU A 144 -0.57 11.63 13.95
N ASP A 145 -0.24 12.83 14.43
CA ASP A 145 1.08 13.47 14.29
C ASP A 145 1.62 13.53 12.84
N GLY A 146 0.72 13.61 11.85
CA GLY A 146 1.08 13.61 10.43
C GLY A 146 1.46 12.23 9.86
N LEU A 147 1.24 11.15 10.64
CA LEU A 147 1.47 9.76 10.25
C LEU A 147 0.14 9.07 9.91
N THR A 148 0.20 8.04 9.05
CA THR A 148 -0.94 7.23 8.61
C THR A 148 -0.76 5.78 9.01
N PHE A 149 -1.83 5.15 9.50
CA PHE A 149 -1.84 3.79 10.01
C PHE A 149 -2.84 2.92 9.23
N GLY A 150 -2.55 1.64 9.10
CA GLY A 150 -3.39 0.66 8.40
C GLY A 150 -4.67 0.34 9.17
N SER A 151 -4.59 0.38 10.50
CA SER A 151 -5.67 -0.02 11.42
C SER A 151 -5.72 0.83 12.70
N GLN A 152 -6.84 0.75 13.44
CA GLN A 152 -6.98 1.40 14.75
C GLN A 152 -6.06 0.76 15.81
N GLU A 153 -5.72 -0.51 15.62
CA GLU A 153 -4.83 -1.27 16.47
C GLU A 153 -3.39 -0.81 16.31
N GLU A 154 -2.93 -0.58 15.07
CA GLU A 154 -1.64 0.08 14.80
C GLU A 154 -1.56 1.47 15.46
N LEU A 155 -2.63 2.27 15.37
CA LEU A 155 -2.68 3.59 16.03
C LEU A 155 -2.54 3.47 17.56
N LYS A 156 -3.13 2.44 18.18
CA LYS A 156 -2.98 2.20 19.63
C LYS A 156 -1.55 1.81 19.99
N VAL A 157 -0.90 0.97 19.19
CA VAL A 157 0.53 0.63 19.35
C VAL A 157 1.38 1.88 19.26
N TYR A 158 1.15 2.72 18.25
CA TYR A 158 1.84 3.99 18.09
C TYR A 158 1.70 4.90 19.33
N ARG A 159 0.48 5.10 19.84
CA ARG A 159 0.24 5.91 21.04
C ARG A 159 0.99 5.37 22.26
N ALA A 160 1.04 4.06 22.43
CA ALA A 160 1.79 3.44 23.53
C ALA A 160 3.31 3.62 23.37
N LEU A 161 3.84 3.47 22.15
CA LEU A 161 5.25 3.74 21.83
C LEU A 161 5.62 5.21 22.05
N ARG A 162 4.76 6.14 21.63
CA ARG A 162 4.91 7.58 21.86
C ARG A 162 4.94 7.91 23.35
N ALA A 163 4.06 7.31 24.16
CA ALA A 163 4.09 7.48 25.61
C ALA A 163 5.40 6.96 26.22
N LEU A 164 5.91 5.82 25.74
CA LEU A 164 7.21 5.29 26.18
C LEU A 164 8.38 6.19 25.77
N GLN A 165 8.34 6.76 24.57
CA GLN A 165 9.33 7.73 24.09
C GLN A 165 9.36 8.98 24.99
N GLN A 166 8.19 9.48 25.42
CA GLN A 166 8.09 10.65 26.31
C GLN A 166 8.57 10.35 27.74
N GLU A 167 8.43 9.11 28.20
CA GLU A 167 8.90 8.67 29.53
C GLU A 167 10.37 8.29 29.57
N ALA A 168 11.01 8.14 28.41
CA ALA A 168 12.40 7.73 28.31
C ALA A 168 13.36 8.91 28.59
N PRO A 169 14.55 8.63 29.14
CA PRO A 169 15.63 9.60 29.21
C PRO A 169 15.97 10.21 27.84
N GLU A 170 16.43 11.46 27.81
CA GLU A 170 16.71 12.19 26.56
C GLU A 170 17.76 11.52 25.66
N ASP A 171 18.72 10.80 26.27
CA ASP A 171 19.73 10.00 25.61
C ASP A 171 19.18 8.67 25.02
N ASN A 172 17.97 8.27 25.42
CA ASN A 172 17.29 7.07 24.97
C ASN A 172 16.00 7.44 24.23
N THR A 173 16.15 7.89 22.98
CA THR A 173 15.00 8.18 22.11
C THR A 173 14.66 7.01 21.19
N LEU A 174 13.45 7.07 20.63
CA LEU A 174 12.93 6.17 19.62
C LEU A 174 12.53 6.99 18.38
N ALA A 175 12.82 6.51 17.19
CA ALA A 175 12.10 6.90 15.98
C ALA A 175 11.05 5.84 15.69
N ILE A 176 9.80 6.26 15.51
CA ILE A 176 8.65 5.37 15.27
C ILE A 176 8.18 5.60 13.83
N LEU A 177 8.28 4.56 13.01
CA LEU A 177 7.95 4.58 11.59
C LEU A 177 6.76 3.63 11.36
N PRO A 178 5.53 4.14 11.22
CA PRO A 178 4.39 3.31 10.85
C PRO A 178 4.39 3.02 9.35
N LEU A 179 4.07 1.78 8.99
CA LEU A 179 4.00 1.29 7.62
C LEU A 179 5.18 1.73 6.71
N PRO A 180 6.46 1.58 7.14
CA PRO A 180 7.58 1.96 6.30
C PRO A 180 7.79 0.91 5.21
N ALA A 181 7.92 1.34 3.97
CA ALA A 181 8.30 0.44 2.89
C ALA A 181 9.79 0.06 2.98
N ALA A 182 10.09 -1.23 2.91
CA ALA A 182 11.45 -1.76 2.91
C ALA A 182 11.64 -2.81 1.82
N ARG A 183 12.76 -2.73 1.11
CA ARG A 183 13.13 -3.74 0.10
C ARG A 183 14.05 -4.77 0.71
N LEU A 184 13.65 -6.04 0.67
CA LEU A 184 14.47 -7.16 1.13
C LEU A 184 15.03 -7.97 -0.06
N ARG A 185 16.05 -8.80 0.22
CA ARG A 185 16.79 -9.56 -0.80
C ARG A 185 15.88 -10.47 -1.66
N ALA A 186 14.72 -10.87 -1.15
CA ALA A 186 13.73 -11.66 -1.89
C ALA A 186 13.10 -10.92 -3.09
N GLY A 187 13.46 -9.66 -3.34
CA GLY A 187 13.02 -8.89 -4.52
C GLY A 187 11.69 -8.14 -4.32
N HIS A 188 11.02 -8.37 -3.20
CA HIS A 188 9.76 -7.72 -2.84
C HIS A 188 9.98 -6.54 -1.89
N THR A 189 9.18 -5.48 -2.07
CA THR A 189 9.01 -4.41 -1.08
C THR A 189 7.96 -4.86 -0.08
N TRP A 190 8.31 -4.85 1.20
CA TRP A 190 7.43 -5.21 2.30
C TRP A 190 7.26 -4.01 3.22
N SER A 191 6.05 -3.88 3.77
CA SER A 191 5.73 -2.87 4.77
C SER A 191 5.38 -3.61 6.06
N PRO A 192 6.29 -3.71 7.04
CA PRO A 192 5.89 -4.08 8.39
C PRO A 192 4.91 -3.05 8.96
N ASP A 193 4.11 -3.45 9.95
CA ASP A 193 3.13 -2.53 10.54
C ASP A 193 3.81 -1.35 11.24
N CYS A 194 4.89 -1.62 11.99
CA CYS A 194 5.69 -0.59 12.63
C CYS A 194 7.17 -0.97 12.73
N VAL A 195 8.06 -0.04 12.39
CA VAL A 195 9.50 -0.11 12.71
C VAL A 195 9.80 0.92 13.79
N VAL A 196 10.52 0.48 14.82
CA VAL A 196 11.06 1.34 15.87
C VAL A 196 12.58 1.28 15.83
N ILE A 197 13.21 2.45 15.75
CA ILE A 197 14.67 2.59 15.74
C ILE A 197 15.08 3.30 17.04
N GLY A 198 16.09 2.77 17.73
CA GLY A 198 16.60 3.38 18.96
C GLY A 198 18.02 2.90 19.25
N ASN A 199 18.88 3.80 19.71
CA ASN A 199 20.26 3.49 20.13
C ASN A 199 21.05 2.64 19.10
N GLY A 200 20.97 3.02 17.82
CA GLY A 200 21.66 2.34 16.71
C GLY A 200 21.07 0.99 16.30
N ARG A 201 19.88 0.61 16.80
CA ARG A 201 19.22 -0.67 16.52
C ARG A 201 17.81 -0.46 15.99
N ALA A 202 17.26 -1.50 15.37
CA ALA A 202 15.89 -1.50 14.85
C ALA A 202 15.11 -2.73 15.36
N LEU A 203 13.82 -2.53 15.57
CA LEU A 203 12.85 -3.52 16.01
C LEU A 203 11.59 -3.36 15.16
N ILE A 204 11.01 -4.47 14.72
CA ILE A 204 9.73 -4.49 14.01
C ILE A 204 8.64 -4.97 14.96
N PHE A 205 7.50 -4.29 14.96
CA PHE A 205 6.25 -4.78 15.52
C PHE A 205 5.27 -5.09 14.38
N GLU A 206 4.70 -6.29 14.39
CA GLU A 206 3.60 -6.72 13.51
C GLU A 206 2.37 -6.98 14.40
N ILE A 207 1.20 -6.47 14.01
CA ILE A 207 -0.07 -6.62 14.72
C ILE A 207 -0.86 -7.73 14.03
N ASP A 208 -0.81 -8.93 14.61
CA ASP A 208 -1.43 -10.12 14.03
C ASP A 208 -2.89 -10.26 14.47
N GLY A 209 -3.80 -10.36 13.49
CA GLY A 209 -5.19 -10.78 13.72
C GLY A 209 -5.35 -12.29 13.92
N PRO A 210 -6.53 -12.77 14.37
CA PRO A 210 -6.80 -14.19 14.58
C PRO A 210 -6.55 -15.00 13.29
N HIS A 211 -5.58 -15.90 13.34
CA HIS A 211 -5.13 -16.67 12.19
C HIS A 211 -6.13 -17.78 11.82
N HIS A 212 -6.69 -17.73 10.60
CA HIS A 212 -7.11 -18.95 9.92
C HIS A 212 -5.84 -19.66 9.42
N ARG A 213 -5.59 -20.87 9.93
CA ARG A 213 -4.39 -21.67 9.62
C ARG A 213 -4.38 -22.13 8.16
N ASP A 214 -3.88 -21.28 7.28
CA ASP A 214 -3.53 -21.66 5.92
C ASP A 214 -2.02 -21.95 5.85
N GLY A 215 -1.65 -23.16 5.42
CA GLY A 215 -0.28 -23.66 5.49
C GLY A 215 0.71 -22.87 4.64
N ARG A 216 0.25 -22.17 3.59
CA ARG A 216 1.10 -21.29 2.76
C ARG A 216 1.48 -19.99 3.45
N ARG A 217 0.54 -19.34 4.16
CA ARG A 217 0.81 -18.10 4.92
C ARG A 217 1.89 -18.30 5.99
N TYR A 218 1.87 -19.44 6.68
CA TYR A 218 2.89 -19.78 7.67
C TYR A 218 4.31 -19.84 7.08
N VAL A 219 4.45 -20.37 5.85
CA VAL A 219 5.74 -20.44 5.15
C VAL A 219 6.20 -19.06 4.69
N ASP A 220 5.28 -18.23 4.20
CA ASP A 220 5.57 -16.86 3.75
C ASP A 220 5.98 -15.96 4.93
N ASP A 221 5.28 -16.04 6.05
CA ASP A 221 5.64 -15.36 7.31
C ASP A 221 7.03 -15.77 7.79
N ARG A 222 7.32 -17.08 7.80
CA ARG A 222 8.62 -17.59 8.22
C ARG A 222 9.75 -17.16 7.28
N ASN A 223 9.51 -17.19 5.97
CA ASN A 223 10.45 -16.68 5.00
C ASN A 223 10.70 -15.19 5.21
N ARG A 224 9.66 -14.44 5.59
CA ARG A 224 9.78 -13.01 5.89
C ARG A 224 10.60 -12.72 7.13
N ASP A 225 10.30 -13.38 8.23
CA ASP A 225 11.03 -13.25 9.48
C ASP A 225 12.52 -13.64 9.28
N LEU A 226 12.80 -14.64 8.44
CA LEU A 226 14.18 -15.01 8.07
C LEU A 226 14.93 -13.91 7.32
N GLN A 227 14.27 -13.13 6.45
CA GLN A 227 14.93 -12.01 5.77
C GLN A 227 15.27 -10.89 6.75
N TRP A 228 14.35 -10.55 7.66
CA TRP A 228 14.60 -9.55 8.70
C TRP A 228 15.70 -9.97 9.67
N SER A 229 15.71 -11.26 10.05
CA SER A 229 16.77 -11.83 10.89
C SER A 229 18.16 -11.71 10.23
N ARG A 230 18.26 -11.87 8.91
CA ARG A 230 19.52 -11.64 8.16
C ARG A 230 19.98 -10.18 8.21
N CYS A 231 19.04 -9.24 8.32
CA CYS A 231 19.32 -7.83 8.58
C CYS A 231 19.63 -7.53 10.06
N ARG A 232 19.61 -8.56 10.93
CA ARG A 232 19.71 -8.44 12.40
C ARG A 232 18.62 -7.55 13.01
N VAL A 233 17.46 -7.49 12.34
CA VAL A 233 16.26 -6.80 12.84
C VAL A 233 15.33 -7.84 13.43
N GLN A 234 14.99 -7.67 14.70
CA GLN A 234 14.04 -8.56 15.37
C GLN A 234 12.62 -8.18 14.98
N VAL A 235 11.77 -9.19 14.77
CA VAL A 235 10.32 -9.04 14.57
C VAL A 235 9.61 -9.50 15.85
N VAL A 236 8.72 -8.67 16.37
CA VAL A 236 7.84 -8.97 17.50
C VAL A 236 6.40 -8.92 17.01
N ARG A 237 5.69 -10.04 17.12
CA ARG A 237 4.27 -10.13 16.76
C ARG A 237 3.43 -9.88 18.01
N ILE A 238 2.47 -8.96 17.90
CA ILE A 238 1.51 -8.59 18.94
C ILE A 238 0.14 -9.06 18.47
N ALA A 239 -0.51 -9.94 19.25
CA ALA A 239 -1.86 -10.36 18.93
C ALA A 239 -2.83 -9.18 19.05
N VAL A 240 -3.76 -9.04 18.10
CA VAL A 240 -4.75 -7.96 18.08
C VAL A 240 -5.60 -7.91 19.36
N GLU A 241 -5.81 -9.06 20.01
CA GLU A 241 -6.51 -9.18 21.28
C GLU A 241 -5.75 -8.48 22.42
N ASP A 242 -4.42 -8.52 22.40
CA ASP A 242 -3.55 -7.90 23.41
C ASP A 242 -3.51 -6.37 23.28
N VAL A 243 -3.87 -5.84 22.10
CA VAL A 243 -3.94 -4.38 21.84
C VAL A 243 -5.13 -3.72 22.57
N ARG A 244 -6.11 -4.51 23.05
CA ARG A 244 -7.31 -3.99 23.73
C ARG A 244 -7.01 -3.45 25.13
N ASP A 245 -5.98 -3.96 25.80
CA ASP A 245 -5.55 -3.53 27.14
C ASP A 245 -4.32 -2.62 27.03
N ALA A 246 -4.54 -1.30 27.11
CA ALA A 246 -3.49 -0.31 26.93
C ALA A 246 -2.32 -0.45 27.92
N ASN A 247 -2.59 -0.91 29.15
CA ASN A 247 -1.56 -1.07 30.16
C ASN A 247 -0.69 -2.29 29.86
N LYS A 248 -1.31 -3.44 29.55
CA LYS A 248 -0.58 -4.65 29.15
C LYS A 248 0.23 -4.42 27.88
N LEU A 249 -0.36 -3.76 26.88
CA LEU A 249 0.32 -3.39 25.65
C LEU A 249 1.57 -2.56 25.96
N LYS A 250 1.45 -1.51 26.77
CA LYS A 250 2.58 -0.65 27.13
C LYS A 250 3.68 -1.40 27.87
N VAL A 251 3.33 -2.27 28.81
CA VAL A 251 4.31 -3.12 29.53
C VAL A 251 5.04 -4.04 28.54
N ARG A 252 4.30 -4.70 27.66
CA ARG A 252 4.86 -5.61 26.64
C ARG A 252 5.82 -4.88 25.70
N LEU A 253 5.41 -3.72 25.18
CA LEU A 253 6.25 -2.89 24.30
C LEU A 253 7.52 -2.44 25.01
N LYS A 254 7.41 -2.01 26.28
CA LYS A 254 8.56 -1.58 27.08
C LYS A 254 9.58 -2.70 27.29
N GLU A 255 9.12 -3.92 27.57
CA GLU A 255 10.01 -5.09 27.71
C GLU A 255 10.82 -5.33 26.43
N GLU A 256 10.18 -5.27 25.27
CA GLU A 256 10.84 -5.55 23.99
C GLU A 256 11.77 -4.39 23.56
N ILE A 257 11.39 -3.14 23.83
CA ILE A 257 12.28 -1.98 23.64
C ILE A 257 13.53 -2.11 24.51
N LEU A 258 13.39 -2.41 25.79
CA LEU A 258 14.53 -2.59 26.69
C LEU A 258 15.41 -3.77 26.27
N ARG A 259 14.82 -4.86 25.80
CA ARG A 259 15.57 -6.04 25.36
C ARG A 259 16.35 -5.79 24.08
N HIS A 260 15.74 -5.10 23.11
CA HIS A 260 16.27 -5.07 21.74
C HIS A 260 16.88 -3.74 21.33
N LEU A 261 16.38 -2.61 21.85
CA LEU A 261 16.83 -1.27 21.48
C LEU A 261 17.71 -0.65 22.57
N TRP A 262 17.37 -0.82 23.85
CA TRP A 262 18.15 -0.29 24.98
C TRP A 262 18.72 -1.37 25.90
N PRO A 263 19.49 -2.33 25.36
CA PRO A 263 20.14 -3.31 26.21
C PRO A 263 21.18 -2.61 27.09
N ARG A 264 21.22 -3.05 28.35
CA ARG A 264 22.25 -2.67 29.30
C ARG A 264 23.60 -3.28 28.94
#